data_AF-A0A1F3YCZ9-F1
#
_entry.id   AF-A0A1F3YCZ9-F1
#
_cell.length_a   1.000
_cell.length_b   1.000
_cell.length_c   1.000
_cell.angle_alpha   90.00
_cell.angle_beta   90.00
_cell.angle_gamma   90.00
#
_symmetry.space_group_name_H-M   'P 1'
#
loop_
_entity.id
_entity.type
_entity.pdbx_description
1 polymer ?
#
loop_
_entity_poly.entity_id
_entity_poly.type
_entity_poly.pdbx_seq_one_letter_code
_entity_poly.pdbx_strand_id
1 'polypeptide(L)'
;APLQRYGMEITAVYLQPITMEPEGIMKSPAESDIHLEADIQALANNPNGYAEGAWIPYLKVQFELKKEGSADTIIGDLMPMVANDGAHYGDNIKLKGPGKYRLKYRIHPPTAQPQNHFGRHTDRLTGVRPWFKPFEVEYEFTYVGIGKKGGY
;
A
#
# COMPACT_ATOMS: atom_id res chain seq x y z
N ALA A 1 -2.19 8.20 11.28
CA ALA A 1 -1.25 7.55 12.20
C ALA A 1 -0.94 6.16 11.67
N PRO A 2 0.32 5.71 11.73
CA PRO A 2 0.71 4.38 11.27
C PRO A 2 -0.03 3.30 12.05
N LEU A 3 -0.41 2.23 11.37
CA LEU A 3 -1.03 1.05 11.97
C LEU A 3 -0.02 -0.11 12.01
N GLN A 4 0.08 -0.76 13.16
CA GLN A 4 1.03 -1.85 13.37
C GLN A 4 0.31 -3.21 13.39
N ARG A 5 0.67 -4.12 12.49
CA ARG A 5 0.07 -5.46 12.38
C ARG A 5 1.13 -6.46 11.92
N TYR A 6 1.14 -7.66 12.51
CA TYR A 6 1.99 -8.79 12.09
C TYR A 6 3.49 -8.46 11.95
N GLY A 7 4.02 -7.59 12.81
CA GLY A 7 5.43 -7.18 12.74
C GLY A 7 5.74 -6.22 11.59
N MET A 8 4.73 -5.49 11.11
CA MET A 8 4.84 -4.44 10.10
C MET A 8 4.25 -3.14 10.63
N GLU A 9 4.87 -2.03 10.28
CA GLU A 9 4.27 -0.70 10.30
C GLU A 9 3.70 -0.40 8.92
N ILE A 10 2.44 0.06 8.89
CA ILE A 10 1.69 0.30 7.66
C ILE A 10 1.20 1.74 7.69
N THR A 11 1.59 2.51 6.70
CA THR A 11 1.20 3.91 6.54
C THR A 11 0.57 4.11 5.17
N ALA A 12 -0.43 4.99 5.10
CA ALA A 12 -1.01 5.44 3.85
C ALA A 12 -0.64 6.90 3.65
N VAL A 13 -0.08 7.23 2.49
CA VAL A 13 0.22 8.60 2.08
C VAL A 13 -0.35 8.83 0.69
N TYR A 14 -0.63 10.09 0.35
CA TYR A 14 -0.92 10.45 -1.03
C TYR A 14 -0.20 11.74 -1.40
N LEU A 15 0.16 11.85 -2.68
CA LEU A 15 0.78 13.04 -3.25
C LEU A 15 0.19 13.36 -4.63
N GLN A 16 0.77 14.32 -5.34
CA GLN A 16 0.42 14.57 -6.74
C GLN A 16 0.64 13.30 -7.59
N PRO A 17 -0.20 13.06 -8.62
CA PRO A 17 0.02 11.96 -9.55
C PRO A 17 1.44 11.94 -10.13
N ILE A 18 2.01 10.75 -10.28
CA ILE A 18 3.37 10.55 -10.77
C ILE A 18 3.39 9.93 -12.16
N THR A 19 4.47 10.16 -12.90
CA THR A 19 4.75 9.43 -14.14
C THR A 19 5.53 8.17 -13.78
N MET A 20 5.17 7.01 -14.35
CA MET A 20 5.83 5.74 -14.10
C MET A 20 6.17 5.02 -15.39
N GLU A 21 7.28 4.28 -15.34
CA GLU A 21 7.65 3.28 -16.33
C GLU A 21 7.53 1.86 -15.73
N PRO A 22 7.22 0.84 -16.55
CA PRO A 22 6.79 0.94 -17.95
C PRO A 22 5.42 1.63 -18.08
N GLU A 23 5.18 2.27 -19.24
CA GLU A 23 3.88 2.89 -19.50
C GLU A 23 2.74 1.86 -19.52
N GLY A 24 1.53 2.32 -19.21
CA GLY A 24 0.31 1.51 -19.30
C GLY A 24 0.04 0.56 -18.13
N ILE A 25 0.93 0.51 -17.12
CA ILE A 25 0.67 -0.30 -15.91
C ILE A 25 -0.21 0.42 -14.88
N MET A 26 -0.28 1.75 -14.93
CA MET A 26 -1.23 2.54 -14.13
C MET A 26 -1.87 3.66 -14.94
N LYS A 27 -2.86 4.31 -14.33
CA LYS A 27 -3.51 5.49 -14.89
C LYS A 27 -2.51 6.64 -15.07
N SER A 28 -2.64 7.38 -16.16
CA SER A 28 -1.77 8.53 -16.44
C SER A 28 -1.95 9.65 -15.39
N PRO A 29 -0.92 10.50 -15.17
CA PRO A 29 -1.06 11.68 -14.31
C PRO A 29 -2.24 12.57 -14.69
N ALA A 30 -2.45 12.79 -16.00
CA ALA A 30 -3.49 13.68 -16.52
C ALA A 30 -4.92 13.20 -16.22
N GLU A 31 -5.09 11.90 -15.98
CA GLU A 31 -6.38 11.29 -15.67
C GLU A 31 -6.56 11.04 -14.18
N SER A 32 -5.63 11.49 -13.33
CA SER A 32 -5.57 11.14 -11.91
C SER A 32 -5.60 12.40 -11.04
N ASP A 33 -6.03 12.24 -9.79
CA ASP A 33 -6.07 13.33 -8.81
C ASP A 33 -4.98 13.18 -7.74
N ILE A 34 -4.62 11.94 -7.41
CA ILE A 34 -3.55 11.61 -6.46
C ILE A 34 -2.71 10.44 -6.96
N HIS A 35 -1.48 10.34 -6.46
CA HIS A 35 -0.79 9.06 -6.32
C HIS A 35 -1.00 8.59 -4.87
N LEU A 36 -1.63 7.43 -4.68
CA LEU A 36 -1.85 6.82 -3.36
C LEU A 36 -0.77 5.78 -3.13
N GLU A 37 -0.12 5.83 -1.96
CA GLU A 37 0.93 4.89 -1.57
C GLU A 37 0.58 4.16 -0.27
N ALA A 38 1.09 2.94 -0.15
CA ALA A 38 1.18 2.17 1.07
C ALA A 38 2.65 1.90 1.39
N ASP A 39 3.14 2.57 2.43
CA ASP A 39 4.46 2.33 3.01
C ASP A 39 4.34 1.21 4.04
N ILE A 40 5.02 0.09 3.75
CA ILE A 40 4.96 -1.11 4.57
C ILE A 40 6.37 -1.55 4.92
N GLN A 41 6.74 -1.35 6.19
CA GLN A 41 8.08 -1.63 6.70
C GLN A 41 8.03 -2.61 7.86
N ALA A 42 9.10 -3.38 8.02
CA ALA A 42 9.27 -4.29 9.15
C ALA A 42 9.45 -3.53 10.47
N LEU A 43 8.74 -3.96 11.50
CA LEU A 43 9.05 -3.59 12.88
C LEU A 43 10.22 -4.42 13.41
N ALA A 44 10.88 -3.97 14.47
CA ALA A 44 11.96 -4.71 15.14
C ALA A 44 11.60 -6.16 15.52
N ASN A 45 10.32 -6.43 15.77
CA ASN A 45 9.80 -7.74 16.15
C ASN A 45 9.23 -8.54 14.97
N ASN A 46 9.62 -8.24 13.72
CA ASN A 46 9.11 -8.92 12.54
C ASN A 46 9.32 -10.44 12.62
N PRO A 47 8.24 -11.26 12.57
CA PRO A 47 8.35 -12.70 12.77
C PRO A 47 8.84 -13.48 11.54
N ASN A 48 8.98 -12.79 10.40
CA ASN A 48 9.27 -13.39 9.09
C ASN A 48 10.71 -13.13 8.61
N GLY A 49 11.56 -12.54 9.45
CA GLY A 49 13.00 -12.41 9.22
C GLY A 49 13.44 -11.13 8.52
N TYR A 50 12.55 -10.15 8.33
CA TYR A 50 12.95 -8.84 7.82
C TYR A 50 13.66 -8.02 8.92
N ALA A 51 14.71 -7.31 8.54
CA ALA A 51 15.37 -6.34 9.40
C ALA A 51 14.45 -5.14 9.68
N GLU A 52 14.56 -4.53 10.86
CA GLU A 52 13.79 -3.33 11.22
C GLU A 52 13.94 -2.22 10.16
N GLY A 53 12.82 -1.60 9.79
CA GLY A 53 12.76 -0.54 8.79
C GLY A 53 12.85 -1.03 7.33
N ALA A 54 13.13 -2.32 7.09
CA ALA A 54 13.15 -2.85 5.73
C ALA A 54 11.75 -2.84 5.12
N TRP A 55 11.65 -2.40 3.86
CA TRP A 55 10.44 -2.56 3.06
C TRP A 55 10.04 -4.04 2.94
N ILE A 56 8.73 -4.32 2.97
CA ILE A 56 8.19 -5.68 2.83
C ILE A 56 7.77 -5.93 1.37
N PRO A 57 8.58 -6.66 0.56
CA PRO A 57 8.28 -6.93 -0.84
C PRO A 57 7.25 -8.06 -1.03
N TYR A 58 6.80 -8.24 -2.27
CA TYR A 58 5.94 -9.33 -2.74
C TYR A 58 4.53 -9.41 -2.14
N LEU A 59 4.11 -8.43 -1.35
CA LEU A 59 2.74 -8.35 -0.87
C LEU A 59 1.78 -8.14 -2.05
N LYS A 60 0.56 -8.66 -1.92
CA LYS A 60 -0.57 -8.15 -2.70
C LYS A 60 -1.31 -7.16 -1.82
N VAL A 61 -1.35 -5.90 -2.24
CA VAL A 61 -2.03 -4.83 -1.53
C VAL A 61 -3.21 -4.38 -2.36
N GLN A 62 -4.41 -4.57 -1.85
CA GLN A 62 -5.64 -4.09 -2.50
C GLN A 62 -6.18 -2.91 -1.72
N PHE A 63 -6.87 -1.99 -2.39
CA PHE A 63 -7.50 -0.87 -1.73
C PHE A 63 -9.00 -0.77 -2.05
N GLU A 64 -9.75 -0.26 -1.09
CA GLU A 64 -11.09 0.26 -1.27
C GLU A 64 -11.13 1.70 -0.73
N LEU A 65 -11.63 2.62 -1.54
CA LEU A 65 -11.71 4.03 -1.21
C LEU A 65 -13.16 4.52 -1.35
N LYS A 66 -13.73 4.98 -0.24
CA LYS A 66 -15.12 5.43 -0.14
C LYS A 66 -15.19 6.89 0.27
N LYS A 67 -15.78 7.73 -0.59
CA LYS A 67 -16.13 9.11 -0.24
C LYS A 67 -17.39 9.11 0.62
N GLU A 68 -17.40 9.85 1.73
CA GLU A 68 -18.61 10.03 2.53
C GLU A 68 -19.75 10.60 1.68
N GLY A 69 -20.94 10.00 1.82
CA GLY A 69 -22.14 10.37 1.06
C GLY A 69 -22.15 9.94 -0.41
N SER A 70 -21.10 9.32 -0.94
CA SER A 70 -21.10 8.77 -2.30
C SER A 70 -21.67 7.35 -2.34
N ALA A 71 -22.44 7.03 -3.38
CA ALA A 71 -22.89 5.66 -3.63
C ALA A 71 -21.76 4.76 -4.15
N ASP A 72 -20.78 5.32 -4.85
CA ASP A 72 -19.69 4.59 -5.47
C ASP A 72 -18.56 4.28 -4.48
N THR A 73 -17.84 3.20 -4.75
CA THR A 73 -16.57 2.86 -4.10
C THR A 73 -15.52 2.69 -5.19
N ILE A 74 -14.33 3.26 -5.01
CA ILE A 74 -13.20 3.04 -5.91
C ILE A 74 -12.42 1.85 -5.35
N ILE A 75 -12.13 0.85 -6.18
CA ILE A 75 -11.40 -0.35 -5.77
C ILE A 75 -10.26 -0.62 -6.75
N GLY A 76 -9.16 -1.18 -6.26
CA GLY A 76 -8.01 -1.51 -7.10
C GLY A 76 -6.93 -2.27 -6.34
N ASP A 77 -5.82 -2.53 -7.03
CA ASP A 77 -4.61 -3.12 -6.46
C ASP A 77 -3.50 -2.06 -6.52
N LEU A 78 -2.72 -1.92 -5.43
CA LEU A 78 -1.49 -1.11 -5.43
C LEU A 78 -0.33 -1.96 -5.92
N MET A 79 0.46 -1.41 -6.84
CA MET A 79 1.58 -2.11 -7.45
C MET A 79 2.90 -1.77 -6.76
N PRO A 80 3.84 -2.73 -6.63
CA PRO A 80 5.17 -2.43 -6.11
C PRO A 80 5.93 -1.54 -7.10
N MET A 81 6.56 -0.48 -6.59
CA MET A 81 7.39 0.44 -7.36
C MET A 81 8.48 1.06 -6.49
N VAL A 82 9.33 1.89 -7.09
CA VAL A 82 10.43 2.58 -6.40
C VAL A 82 10.48 4.04 -6.82
N ALA A 83 10.63 4.93 -5.84
CA ALA A 83 10.91 6.34 -6.01
C ALA A 83 12.30 6.69 -5.43
N ASN A 84 12.66 7.97 -5.40
CA ASN A 84 13.96 8.42 -4.91
C ASN A 84 14.12 8.30 -3.39
N ASP A 85 13.04 8.10 -2.66
CA ASP A 85 12.96 7.90 -1.21
C ASP A 85 12.78 6.43 -0.79
N GLY A 86 12.55 5.51 -1.73
CA GLY A 86 12.51 4.08 -1.47
C GLY A 86 11.44 3.33 -2.26
N ALA A 87 11.30 2.05 -1.93
CA ALA A 87 10.27 1.19 -2.51
C ALA A 87 8.98 1.25 -1.69
N HIS A 88 7.85 1.25 -2.40
CA HIS A 88 6.50 1.28 -1.82
C HIS A 88 5.50 0.56 -2.73
N TYR A 89 4.24 0.45 -2.30
CA TYR A 89 3.13 0.04 -3.17
C TYR A 89 2.30 1.26 -3.52
N GLY A 90 2.01 1.50 -4.79
CA GLY A 90 1.26 2.69 -5.20
C GLY A 90 0.36 2.52 -6.42
N ASP A 91 -0.53 3.50 -6.63
CA ASP A 91 -1.31 3.65 -7.85
C ASP A 91 -1.77 5.12 -8.02
N ASN A 92 -1.91 5.54 -9.28
CA ASN A 92 -2.51 6.80 -9.65
C ASN A 92 -4.05 6.67 -9.66
N ILE A 93 -4.73 7.46 -8.84
CA ILE A 93 -6.17 7.33 -8.60
C ILE A 93 -6.92 8.59 -9.02
N LYS A 94 -8.01 8.39 -9.78
CA LYS A 94 -9.05 9.40 -9.99
C LYS A 94 -10.05 9.37 -8.84
N LEU A 95 -10.15 10.47 -8.11
CA LEU A 95 -11.08 10.65 -7.00
C LEU A 95 -12.44 11.17 -7.46
N LYS A 96 -13.40 11.12 -6.54
CA LYS A 96 -14.77 11.64 -6.71
C LYS A 96 -14.92 13.06 -6.16
N GLY A 97 -13.91 13.90 -6.41
CA GLY A 97 -13.84 15.30 -5.95
C GLY A 97 -13.50 15.49 -4.47
N PRO A 98 -13.40 16.74 -3.98
CA PRO A 98 -13.07 17.03 -2.59
C PRO A 98 -14.08 16.45 -1.57
N GLY A 99 -13.58 16.04 -0.41
CA GLY A 99 -14.40 15.54 0.69
C GLY A 99 -13.65 14.60 1.63
N LYS A 100 -14.37 14.04 2.60
CA LYS A 100 -13.87 13.00 3.50
C LYS A 100 -13.93 11.64 2.83
N TYR A 101 -12.87 10.87 3.04
CA TYR A 101 -12.67 9.55 2.48
C TYR A 101 -12.30 8.56 3.56
N ARG A 102 -12.85 7.35 3.47
CA ARG A 102 -12.38 6.17 4.18
C ARG A 102 -11.61 5.30 3.19
N LEU A 103 -10.39 4.97 3.56
CA LEU A 103 -9.49 4.09 2.83
C LEU A 103 -9.34 2.78 3.61
N LYS A 104 -9.50 1.65 2.94
CA LYS A 104 -9.22 0.33 3.48
C LYS A 104 -8.17 -0.35 2.62
N TYR A 105 -7.08 -0.78 3.22
CA TYR A 105 -6.16 -1.72 2.57
C TYR A 105 -6.47 -3.14 2.99
N ARG A 106 -6.47 -4.05 2.02
CA ARG A 106 -6.47 -5.49 2.23
C ARG A 106 -5.12 -6.05 1.80
N ILE A 107 -4.33 -6.47 2.78
CA ILE A 107 -2.95 -6.90 2.57
C ILE A 107 -2.89 -8.42 2.65
N HIS A 108 -2.35 -9.04 1.60
CA HIS A 108 -2.13 -10.48 1.53
C HIS A 108 -0.63 -10.80 1.61
N PRO A 109 -0.27 -11.96 2.19
CA PRO A 109 1.14 -12.35 2.33
C PRO A 109 1.82 -12.58 0.97
N PRO A 110 3.17 -12.68 0.94
CA PRO A 110 3.93 -12.94 -0.28
C PRO A 110 3.48 -14.16 -1.11
N THR A 111 2.91 -15.17 -0.43
CA THR A 111 2.44 -16.42 -1.04
C THR A 111 1.03 -16.34 -1.63
N ALA A 112 0.36 -15.18 -1.57
CA ALA A 112 -1.01 -15.05 -2.05
C ALA A 112 -1.13 -15.02 -3.58
N GLN A 113 -0.07 -14.61 -4.28
CA GLN A 113 0.00 -14.66 -5.73
C GLN A 113 0.67 -15.97 -6.15
N PRO A 114 0.01 -16.85 -6.92
CA PRO A 114 0.57 -18.15 -7.30
C PRO A 114 1.90 -18.07 -8.07
N GLN A 115 2.13 -16.95 -8.76
CA GLN A 115 3.34 -16.69 -9.54
C GLN A 115 4.50 -16.11 -8.68
N ASN A 116 4.25 -15.76 -7.42
CA ASN A 116 5.30 -15.26 -6.53
C ASN A 116 6.08 -16.44 -5.93
N HIS A 117 7.36 -16.56 -6.30
CA HIS A 117 8.26 -17.59 -5.78
C HIS A 117 8.96 -17.18 -4.47
N PHE A 118 8.32 -16.34 -3.65
CA PHE A 118 8.89 -15.87 -2.38
C PHE A 118 8.75 -16.93 -1.28
N GLY A 119 9.77 -17.77 -1.15
CA GLY A 119 9.85 -18.82 -0.14
C GLY A 119 10.24 -18.33 1.25
N ARG A 120 10.14 -19.22 2.24
CA ARG A 120 10.69 -19.02 3.59
C ARG A 120 11.49 -20.24 4.02
N HIS A 121 12.55 -20.04 4.78
CA HIS A 121 13.26 -21.14 5.43
C HIS A 121 12.39 -21.75 6.53
N THR A 122 12.53 -23.06 6.74
CA THR A 122 11.72 -23.84 7.70
C THR A 122 12.57 -24.76 8.59
N ASP A 123 13.88 -24.84 8.31
CA ASP A 123 14.81 -25.61 9.13
C ASP A 123 15.02 -24.97 10.51
N ARG A 124 15.56 -25.76 11.44
CA ARG A 124 15.74 -25.34 12.82
C ARG A 124 16.72 -24.17 13.00
N LEU A 125 17.71 -24.03 12.11
CA LEU A 125 18.80 -23.07 12.31
C LEU A 125 18.43 -21.68 11.77
N THR A 126 17.73 -21.63 10.64
CA THR A 126 17.47 -20.39 9.90
C THR A 126 15.99 -20.14 9.58
N GLY A 127 15.10 -21.01 10.07
CA GLY A 127 13.68 -20.92 9.80
C GLY A 127 13.00 -19.69 10.41
N VAL A 128 11.98 -19.18 9.70
CA VAL A 128 11.13 -18.07 10.15
C VAL A 128 9.69 -18.54 10.30
N ARG A 129 8.85 -17.75 11.00
CA ARG A 129 7.45 -18.13 11.26
C ARG A 129 6.63 -18.18 9.96
N PRO A 130 5.52 -18.93 9.94
CA PRO A 130 4.55 -18.87 8.84
C PRO A 130 4.10 -17.44 8.54
N TRP A 131 3.73 -17.19 7.29
CA TRP A 131 3.13 -15.93 6.87
C TRP A 131 1.79 -15.69 7.56
N PHE A 132 1.44 -14.42 7.72
CA PHE A 132 0.13 -14.00 8.18
C PHE A 132 -0.98 -14.37 7.18
N LYS A 133 -2.22 -14.48 7.66
CA LYS A 133 -3.41 -14.55 6.78
C LYS A 133 -3.76 -13.14 6.29
N PRO A 134 -4.46 -12.99 5.13
CA PRO A 134 -4.91 -11.69 4.67
C PRO A 134 -5.63 -10.91 5.77
N PHE A 135 -5.32 -9.62 5.88
CA PHE A 135 -5.89 -8.75 6.90
C PHE A 135 -6.17 -7.37 6.35
N GLU A 136 -6.92 -6.57 7.11
CA GLU A 136 -7.36 -5.25 6.71
C GLU A 136 -6.88 -4.18 7.70
N VAL A 137 -6.59 -3.01 7.16
CA VAL A 137 -6.31 -1.78 7.92
C VAL A 137 -7.09 -0.63 7.29
N GLU A 138 -7.52 0.32 8.11
CA GLU A 138 -8.39 1.40 7.68
C GLU A 138 -7.86 2.76 8.11
N TYR A 139 -8.03 3.74 7.24
CA TYR A 139 -7.64 5.13 7.42
C TYR A 139 -8.79 6.04 7.01
N GLU A 140 -8.79 7.26 7.55
CA GLU A 140 -9.68 8.33 7.12
C GLU A 140 -8.84 9.56 6.78
N PHE A 141 -9.19 10.26 5.69
CA PHE A 141 -8.54 11.50 5.30
C PHE A 141 -9.51 12.45 4.63
N THR A 142 -9.15 13.75 4.60
CA THR A 142 -9.91 14.77 3.87
C THR A 142 -9.10 15.22 2.66
N TYR A 143 -9.66 14.96 1.47
CA TYR A 143 -9.11 15.47 0.21
C TYR A 143 -9.69 16.84 -0.11
N VAL A 144 -8.82 17.83 -0.36
CA VAL A 144 -9.21 19.23 -0.60
C VAL A 144 -9.03 19.70 -2.05
N GLY A 145 -8.67 18.80 -2.96
CA GLY A 145 -8.44 19.11 -4.38
C GLY A 145 -6.96 19.23 -4.77
N ILE A 146 -6.71 19.29 -6.08
CA ILE A 146 -5.37 19.42 -6.67
C ILE A 146 -4.89 20.86 -6.46
N GLY A 147 -3.75 21.05 -5.78
CA GLY A 147 -3.13 22.38 -5.65
C GLY A 147 -2.72 22.83 -4.24
N LYS A 148 -2.86 21.99 -3.22
CA LYS A 148 -2.18 22.20 -1.93
C LYS A 148 -1.41 20.93 -1.57
N LYS A 149 -0.08 21.04 -1.41
CA LYS A 149 0.73 20.03 -0.69
C LYS A 149 0.09 19.83 0.69
N GLY A 150 -0.66 18.75 0.86
CA GLY A 150 -1.19 18.32 2.14
C GLY A 150 -0.43 17.08 2.56
N GLY A 151 0.53 17.22 3.45
CA GLY A 151 1.04 16.11 4.24
C GLY A 151 0.07 15.86 5.40
N TYR A 152 -0.19 14.59 5.68
CA TYR A 152 -0.88 14.12 6.89
C TYR A 152 -0.07 12.99 7.51
#